data_AF-A0A3M3ZPA1-F1
#
_entry.id   AF-A0A3M3ZPA1-F1
#
_cell.length_a   1.000
_cell.length_b   1.000
_cell.length_c   1.000
_cell.angle_alpha   90.00
_cell.angle_beta   90.00
_cell.angle_gamma   90.00
#
_symmetry.space_group_name_H-M   'P 1'
#
loop_
_entity.id
_entity.type
_entity.pdbx_description
1 polymer ?
#
loop_
_entity_poly.entity_id
_entity_poly.type
_entity_poly.pdbx_seq_one_letter_code
_entity_poly.pdbx_strand_id
1 'polypeptide(L)' 'MQVRGRGLMIGIELREAIPELTRIAAEQHGLLINVTRGKVIRLLPPLVLEAAEVEQIVQGLAASLDSASYRALEHSA' A
#
# COMPACT_ATOMS: atom_id res chain seq x y z
N MET A 1 -1.31 -10.54 -8.21
CA MET A 1 -1.31 -9.08 -8.08
C MET A 1 -1.15 -8.51 -9.48
N GLN A 2 -1.82 -7.40 -9.76
CA GLN A 2 -1.71 -6.68 -11.03
C GLN A 2 -1.42 -5.20 -10.75
N VAL A 3 -0.50 -4.60 -11.50
CA VAL A 3 -0.18 -3.17 -11.43
C VAL A 3 -0.59 -2.50 -12.72
N ARG A 4 -1.28 -1.36 -12.62
CA ARG A 4 -1.74 -0.55 -13.75
C ARG A 4 -1.59 0.94 -13.44
N GLY A 5 -1.39 1.78 -14.44
CA GLY A 5 -1.31 3.22 -14.21
C GLY A 5 -0.88 4.02 -15.44
N ARG A 6 -0.95 5.34 -15.29
CA ARG A 6 -0.41 6.31 -16.26
C ARG A 6 0.21 7.47 -15.49
N GLY A 7 1.51 7.71 -15.71
CA GLY A 7 2.27 8.63 -14.87
C GLY A 7 2.24 8.19 -13.40
N LEU A 8 2.00 9.13 -12.49
CA LEU A 8 1.95 8.88 -11.04
C LEU A 8 0.58 8.42 -10.53
N MET A 9 -0.43 8.28 -11.40
CA MET A 9 -1.70 7.67 -11.04
C MET A 9 -1.59 6.15 -11.21
N ILE A 10 -1.34 5.45 -10.10
CA ILE A 10 -1.03 4.01 -10.08
C ILE A 10 -2.06 3.27 -9.24
N GLY A 11 -2.58 2.18 -9.79
CA GLY A 11 -3.46 1.22 -9.12
C GLY A 11 -2.77 -0.12 -8.97
N ILE A 12 -2.78 -0.66 -7.75
CA ILE A 12 -2.24 -1.97 -7.42
C ILE A 12 -3.37 -2.85 -6.92
N GLU A 13 -3.68 -3.91 -7.65
CA GLU A 13 -4.72 -4.87 -7.28
C GLU A 13 -4.11 -6.11 -6.62
N LEU A 14 -4.47 -6.30 -5.36
CA LEU A 14 -4.06 -7.43 -4.52
C LEU A 14 -4.80 -8.71 -4.92
N ARG A 15 -4.21 -9.87 -4.62
CA ARG A 15 -4.86 -11.16 -4.86
C ARG A 15 -6.10 -11.33 -3.97
N GLU A 16 -5.96 -10.92 -2.71
CA GLU A 16 -6.96 -11.01 -1.65
C GLU A 16 -7.17 -9.65 -1.01
N ALA A 17 -8.33 -9.46 -0.37
CA ALA A 17 -8.63 -8.22 0.32
C ALA A 17 -7.89 -8.18 1.67
N ILE A 18 -7.28 -7.04 1.97
CA ILE A 18 -6.61 -6.76 3.25
C ILE A 18 -7.27 -5.50 3.84
N PRO A 19 -8.40 -5.64 4.57
CA PRO A 19 -9.17 -4.49 5.08
C PRO A 19 -8.35 -3.56 5.99
N GLU A 20 -7.41 -4.12 6.75
CA GLU A 20 -6.57 -3.42 7.72
C GLU A 20 -5.38 -2.68 7.10
N LEU A 21 -5.13 -2.82 5.79
CA LEU A 21 -3.91 -2.34 5.15
C LEU A 21 -3.72 -0.83 5.30
N THR A 22 -4.79 -0.05 5.14
CA THR A 22 -4.73 1.41 5.31
C THR A 22 -4.30 1.81 6.72
N ARG A 23 -4.82 1.11 7.74
CA ARG A 23 -4.51 1.37 9.15
C ARG A 23 -3.06 0.99 9.46
N ILE A 24 -2.62 -0.18 9.00
CA ILE A 24 -1.23 -0.65 9.15
C ILE A 24 -0.25 0.34 8.49
N ALA A 25 -0.53 0.75 7.26
CA ALA A 25 0.31 1.70 6.53
C ALA A 25 0.42 3.04 7.26
N ALA A 26 -0.69 3.58 7.75
CA ALA A 26 -0.71 4.86 8.45
C ALA A 26 0.02 4.78 9.81
N GLU A 27 -0.31 3.80 10.64
CA GLU A 27 0.17 3.73 12.03
C GLU A 27 1.62 3.24 12.15
N GLN A 28 2.02 2.28 11.33
CA GLN A 28 3.33 1.62 11.48
C GLN A 28 4.38 2.16 10.51
N HIS A 29 3.95 2.63 9.34
CA HIS A 29 4.85 3.01 8.25
C HIS A 29 4.70 4.48 7.83
N GLY A 30 3.85 5.25 8.52
CA GLY A 30 3.63 6.68 8.25
C GLY A 30 3.07 6.97 6.85
N LEU A 31 2.46 5.99 6.20
CA LEU A 31 2.05 6.06 4.81
C LEU A 31 0.52 6.16 4.69
N LEU A 32 0.04 7.30 4.19
CA LEU A 32 -1.38 7.52 3.91
C LEU A 32 -1.74 7.10 2.49
N ILE A 33 -2.50 6.01 2.37
CA ILE A 33 -2.93 5.43 1.09
C ILE A 33 -4.43 5.20 1.06
N ASN A 34 -5.01 5.20 -0.14
CA ASN A 34 -6.39 4.80 -0.34
C ASN A 34 -6.44 3.34 -0.82
N VAL A 35 -7.15 2.50 -0.07
CA VAL A 35 -7.43 1.11 -0.47
C VAL A 35 -8.94 0.96 -0.71
N THR A 36 -9.33 0.80 -1.96
CA THR A 36 -10.73 0.65 -2.35
C THR A 36 -11.15 -0.82 -2.28
N ARG A 37 -12.31 -1.08 -1.65
CA ARG A 37 -12.86 -2.45 -1.44
C ARG A 37 -11.87 -3.42 -0.78
N GLY A 38 -10.93 -2.89 0.02
CA GLY A 38 -9.86 -3.66 0.67
C GLY A 38 -8.86 -4.32 -0.28
N LYS A 39 -8.95 -4.11 -1.61
CA LYS A 39 -8.22 -4.91 -2.61
C LYS A 39 -7.39 -4.08 -3.59
N VAL A 40 -7.78 -2.83 -3.83
CA VAL A 40 -7.10 -1.95 -4.81
C VAL A 40 -6.46 -0.77 -4.11
N ILE A 41 -5.14 -0.76 -4.04
CA ILE A 41 -4.35 0.36 -3.54
C ILE A 41 -4.25 1.42 -4.65
N ARG A 42 -4.50 2.67 -4.30
CA ARG A 42 -4.40 3.82 -5.22
C ARG A 42 -3.29 4.74 -4.74
N LEU A 43 -2.27 4.91 -5.57
CA LEU A 43 -1.23 5.91 -5.41
C LEU A 43 -1.54 7.06 -6.35
N LEU A 44 -1.68 8.24 -5.76
CA LEU A 44 -1.81 9.51 -6.48
C LEU A 44 -1.06 10.58 -5.69
N PRO A 45 0.28 10.50 -5.66
CA PRO A 45 1.08 11.40 -4.87
C PRO A 45 1.20 12.78 -5.55
N PRO A 46 1.62 13.83 -4.83
CA PRO A 46 1.77 15.18 -5.39
C PRO A 46 2.76 15.23 -6.56
N LEU A 47 2.53 16.04 -7.59
CA LEU A 47 3.43 16.07 -8.76
C LEU A 47 4.78 16.77 -8.50
N VAL A 48 5.00 17.27 -7.28
CA VAL A 48 6.19 18.02 -6.85
C VAL A 48 7.16 17.19 -6.00
N LEU A 49 6.89 15.88 -5.86
CA LEU A 49 7.73 14.98 -5.08
C LEU A 49 9.07 14.70 -5.76
N GLU A 50 10.08 14.45 -4.93
CA GLU A 50 11.42 14.09 -5.33
C GLU A 50 11.61 12.57 -5.38
N ALA A 51 12.66 12.10 -6.06
CA ALA A 51 12.94 10.67 -6.20
C ALA A 51 13.08 9.94 -4.85
N ALA A 52 13.61 10.62 -3.82
CA ALA A 52 13.73 10.06 -2.47
C ALA A 52 12.35 9.81 -1.82
N GLU A 53 11.38 10.68 -2.07
CA GLU A 53 10.01 10.52 -1.56
C GLU A 53 9.28 9.38 -2.29
N VAL A 54 9.56 9.16 -3.58
CA VAL A 54 9.09 7.96 -4.30
C VAL A 54 9.58 6.69 -3.61
N GLU A 55 10.88 6.63 -3.32
CA GLU A 55 11.48 5.48 -2.65
C GLU A 55 10.82 5.24 -1.29
N GLN A 56 10.60 6.30 -0.49
CA GLN A 56 9.89 6.19 0.78
C GLN A 56 8.48 5.64 0.64
N ILE A 57 7.72 6.09 -0.37
CA ILE A 57 6.36 5.56 -0.63
C ILE A 57 6.42 4.08 -0.98
N VAL A 58 7.34 3.67 -1.85
CA VAL A 58 7.46 2.27 -2.30
C VAL A 58 7.89 1.37 -1.14
N GLN A 59 8.90 1.78 -0.36
CA GLN A 59 9.39 1.02 0.79
C GLN A 59 8.32 0.91 1.89
N GLY A 60 7.66 2.03 2.23
CA GLY A 60 6.57 2.03 3.20
C GLY A 60 5.40 1.15 2.77
N LEU A 61 5.10 1.12 1.46
CA LEU A 61 4.05 0.25 0.92
C LEU A 61 4.43 -1.23 1.01
N ALA A 62 5.67 -1.59 0.65
CA ALA A 62 6.16 -2.96 0.75
C ALA A 62 6.14 -3.44 2.22
N ALA A 63 6.68 -2.65 3.14
CA ALA A 63 6.69 -2.96 4.57
C ALA A 63 5.27 -3.10 5.16
N SER A 64 4.31 -2.30 4.68
CA SER A 64 2.91 -2.41 5.07
C SER A 64 2.29 -3.74 4.63
N LEU A 65 2.61 -4.21 3.42
CA LEU A 65 2.13 -5.49 2.90
C LEU A 65 2.74 -6.68 3.64
N ASP A 66 4.03 -6.60 3.98
CA ASP A 66 4.72 -7.63 4.75
C ASP A 66 4.14 -7.74 6.17
N SER A 67 3.94 -6.59 6.83
CA SER A 67 3.32 -6.51 8.16
C SER A 67 1.90 -7.09 8.17
N ALA A 68 1.11 -6.79 7.13
CA ALA A 68 -0.24 -7.33 7.00
C ALA A 68 -0.25 -8.85 6.75
N SER A 69 0.71 -9.35 5.97
CA SER A 69 0.84 -10.78 5.67
C SER A 69 1.19 -11.59 6.93
N TYR A 70 2.08 -11.08 7.78
CA TYR A 70 2.44 -11.74 9.03
C TYR A 70 1.25 -11.86 10.00
N ARG A 71 0.42 -10.82 10.11
CA ARG A 71 -0.78 -10.84 10.98
C ARG A 71 -1.86 -11.81 10.50
N ALA A 72 -1.98 -12.01 9.19
CA ALA A 72 -2.92 -13.00 8.62
C ALA A 72 -2.55 -14.44 9.02
N LEU A 73 -1.26 -14.73 9.18
CA LEU A 73 -0.76 -16.03 9.65
C LEU A 73 -1.04 -16.24 11.14
N GLU A 74 -0.89 -15.20 11.98
CA GLU A 74 -1.18 -15.28 13.42
C GLU A 74 -2.67 -15.40 13.75
N HIS A 75 -3.57 -14.79 12.95
CA HIS A 75 -5.02 -14.91 13.14
C HIS A 75 -5.64 -16.21 12.60
N SER A 76 -4.86 -17.04 11.91
CA SER A 76 -5.30 -18.33 11.36
C SER A 76 -4.84 -19.54 12.20
N ALA A 77 -4.20 -19.29 13.35
CA ALA A 77 -3.75 -20.29 14.32
C ALA A 77 -4.57 -20.20 15.61
#